data_AF-A0A2D6APV9-F1
#
_entry.id   AF-A0A2D6APV9-F1
#
_cell.length_a   1.000
_cell.length_b   1.000
_cell.length_c   1.000
_cell.angle_alpha   90.00
_cell.angle_beta   90.00
_cell.angle_gamma   90.00
#
_symmetry.space_group_name_H-M   'P 1'
#
loop_
_entity.id
_entity.type
_entity.pdbx_description
1 polymer ?
#
loop_
_entity_poly.entity_id
_entity_poly.type
_entity_poly.pdbx_seq_one_letter_code
_entity_poly.pdbx_strand_id
1 'polypeptide(L)'
;MEFEDMQKIWNADSQQYAYAINEDAMKRKVMGKKIGASRKVNRMEILLMGVNLLVGSFILGKNMIMSLHNPYLYALTIIFYGSVIYMFTQRLKRLKGENDFDRTMLGDINHAISNATYQERLSIFAFFYGIPVFAIVWFSVYESDKSAGFLIGVTVFFILTLALSVVEHRMIHRRHKRRLIQLKQMLVNGEK
;
A
#
# COMPACT_ATOMS: atom_id res chain seq x y z
N MET A 1 -18.86 -6.70 -1.12
CA MET A 1 -19.44 -8.01 -0.79
C MET A 1 -18.97 -8.41 0.58
N GLU A 2 -19.86 -8.14 1.52
CA GLU A 2 -19.76 -8.47 2.94
C GLU A 2 -19.80 -10.00 3.08
N PHE A 3 -19.30 -10.54 4.19
CA PHE A 3 -19.32 -11.99 4.47
C PHE A 3 -20.75 -12.56 4.44
N GLU A 4 -21.73 -11.70 4.74
CA GLU A 4 -23.16 -11.96 4.61
C GLU A 4 -23.57 -12.42 3.21
N ASP A 5 -22.94 -11.92 2.13
CA ASP A 5 -23.24 -12.37 0.77
C ASP A 5 -22.76 -13.80 0.50
N MET A 6 -21.64 -14.21 1.11
CA MET A 6 -21.15 -15.58 1.02
C MET A 6 -21.95 -16.53 1.92
N GLN A 7 -22.40 -16.05 3.08
CA GLN A 7 -23.24 -16.81 3.99
C GLN A 7 -24.68 -16.94 3.46
N LYS A 8 -25.18 -15.95 2.70
CA LYS A 8 -26.47 -16.04 2.00
C LYS A 8 -26.46 -17.11 0.91
N ILE A 9 -25.38 -17.21 0.14
CA ILE A 9 -25.19 -18.27 -0.86
C ILE A 9 -25.07 -19.64 -0.16
N TRP A 10 -24.35 -19.70 0.97
CA TRP A 10 -24.21 -20.91 1.77
C TRP A 10 -25.53 -21.42 2.37
N ASN A 11 -26.37 -20.52 2.88
CA ASN A 11 -27.64 -20.90 3.53
C ASN A 11 -28.76 -21.17 2.52
N ALA A 12 -28.70 -20.59 1.31
CA ALA A 12 -29.71 -20.77 0.27
C ALA A 12 -29.66 -22.15 -0.41
N ASP A 13 -28.53 -22.87 -0.33
CA ASP A 13 -28.31 -24.17 -1.01
C ASP A 13 -28.45 -25.39 -0.07
N SER A 14 -28.95 -25.18 1.15
CA SER A 14 -28.88 -26.19 2.23
C SER A 14 -29.88 -27.34 2.16
N GLN A 15 -30.51 -27.62 1.01
CA GLN A 15 -31.53 -28.67 0.92
C GLN A 15 -31.36 -29.74 -0.16
N GLN A 16 -30.41 -29.67 -1.10
CA GLN A 16 -30.14 -30.84 -1.97
C GLN A 16 -28.79 -30.73 -2.71
N TYR A 17 -27.97 -31.78 -2.57
CA TYR A 17 -26.66 -32.03 -3.19
C TYR A 17 -25.43 -31.35 -2.57
N ALA A 18 -25.05 -31.87 -1.39
CA ALA A 18 -23.68 -31.86 -0.90
C ALA A 18 -22.72 -32.54 -1.92
N TYR A 19 -21.50 -32.02 -2.07
CA TYR A 19 -20.37 -32.58 -2.87
C TYR A 19 -20.25 -32.23 -4.37
N ALA A 20 -20.71 -31.07 -4.80
CA ALA A 20 -20.05 -30.39 -5.91
C ALA A 20 -19.69 -28.97 -5.48
N ILE A 21 -18.67 -28.83 -4.63
CA ILE A 21 -17.93 -27.57 -4.56
C ILE A 21 -17.50 -27.31 -5.99
N ASN A 22 -18.12 -26.32 -6.63
CA ASN A 22 -17.75 -25.91 -7.97
C ASN A 22 -16.38 -25.22 -7.86
N GLU A 23 -15.32 -26.04 -7.83
CA GLU A 23 -13.94 -25.61 -7.70
C GLU A 23 -13.63 -24.53 -8.72
N ASP A 24 -14.20 -24.63 -9.93
CA ASP A 24 -14.04 -23.63 -10.97
C ASP A 24 -14.70 -22.29 -10.63
N ALA A 25 -15.87 -22.27 -9.96
CA ALA A 25 -16.51 -21.04 -9.51
C ALA A 25 -15.74 -20.40 -8.34
N MET A 26 -15.23 -21.22 -7.42
CA MET A 26 -14.40 -20.76 -6.30
C MET A 26 -13.05 -20.23 -6.79
N LYS A 27 -12.36 -20.96 -7.68
CA LYS A 27 -11.10 -20.59 -8.33
C LYS A 27 -11.26 -19.30 -9.15
N ARG A 28 -12.36 -19.15 -9.90
CA ARG A 28 -12.68 -17.89 -10.61
C ARG A 28 -12.87 -16.70 -9.66
N LYS A 29 -13.56 -16.87 -8.53
CA LYS A 29 -13.71 -15.80 -7.52
C LYS A 29 -12.38 -15.45 -6.84
N VAL A 30 -11.56 -16.44 -6.50
CA VAL A 30 -10.22 -16.23 -5.91
C VAL A 30 -9.32 -15.51 -6.91
N MET A 31 -9.30 -15.94 -8.17
CA MET A 31 -8.51 -15.33 -9.24
C MET A 31 -8.98 -13.90 -9.54
N GLY A 32 -10.30 -13.64 -9.52
CA GLY A 32 -10.86 -12.29 -9.62
C GLY A 32 -10.41 -11.37 -8.48
N LYS A 33 -10.38 -11.86 -7.23
CA LYS A 33 -9.87 -11.11 -6.08
C LYS A 33 -8.35 -10.88 -6.16
N LYS A 34 -7.57 -11.88 -6.59
CA LYS A 34 -6.12 -11.78 -6.82
C LYS A 34 -5.81 -10.67 -7.83
N ILE A 35 -6.48 -10.68 -8.97
CA ILE A 35 -6.32 -9.69 -10.03
C ILE A 35 -6.76 -8.30 -9.54
N GLY A 36 -7.86 -8.21 -8.79
CA GLY A 36 -8.34 -6.94 -8.22
C GLY A 36 -7.37 -6.33 -7.20
N ALA A 37 -6.81 -7.14 -6.31
CA ALA A 37 -5.81 -6.72 -5.33
C ALA A 37 -4.50 -6.29 -5.99
N SER A 38 -3.99 -7.07 -6.97
CA SER A 38 -2.77 -6.72 -7.71
C SER A 38 -2.95 -5.41 -8.50
N ARG A 39 -4.10 -5.21 -9.16
CA ARG A 39 -4.42 -3.94 -9.83
C ARG A 39 -4.43 -2.74 -8.87
N LYS A 40 -4.95 -2.89 -7.65
CA LYS A 40 -4.94 -1.82 -6.64
C LYS A 40 -3.52 -1.47 -6.18
N VAL A 41 -2.70 -2.48 -5.88
CA VAL A 41 -1.28 -2.27 -5.53
C VAL A 41 -0.55 -1.57 -6.67
N ASN A 42 -0.76 -2.04 -7.90
CA ASN A 42 -0.13 -1.47 -9.08
C ASN A 42 -0.47 0.01 -9.27
N ARG A 43 -1.75 0.40 -9.11
CA ARG A 43 -2.18 1.80 -9.21
C ARG A 43 -1.58 2.66 -8.09
N MET A 44 -1.60 2.18 -6.85
CA MET A 44 -1.02 2.89 -5.71
C MET A 44 0.48 3.13 -5.90
N GLU A 45 1.25 2.11 -6.32
CA GLU A 45 2.68 2.26 -6.57
C GLU A 45 2.98 3.30 -7.64
N ILE A 46 2.28 3.25 -8.78
CA ILE A 46 2.48 4.20 -9.90
C ILE A 46 2.12 5.62 -9.45
N LEU A 47 1.01 5.78 -8.73
CA LEU A 47 0.57 7.09 -8.23
C LEU A 47 1.60 7.68 -7.27
N LEU A 48 2.06 6.90 -6.28
CA LEU A 48 3.06 7.35 -5.30
C LEU A 48 4.40 7.72 -5.97
N MET A 49 4.88 6.88 -6.90
CA MET A 49 6.09 7.19 -7.66
C MET A 49 5.93 8.48 -8.49
N GLY A 50 4.78 8.64 -9.17
CA GLY A 50 4.48 9.82 -9.97
C GLY A 50 4.41 11.10 -9.13
N VAL A 51 3.75 11.05 -7.98
CA VAL A 51 3.66 12.20 -7.05
C VAL A 51 5.04 12.58 -6.52
N ASN A 52 5.84 11.61 -6.05
CA ASN A 52 7.19 11.90 -5.55
C ASN A 52 8.11 12.46 -6.65
N LEU A 53 8.00 11.96 -7.88
CA LEU A 53 8.73 12.52 -9.03
C LEU A 53 8.31 13.97 -9.33
N LEU A 54 7.01 14.24 -9.39
CA LEU A 54 6.50 15.58 -9.69
C LEU A 54 6.88 16.58 -8.59
N VAL A 55 6.69 16.23 -7.33
CA VAL A 55 7.02 17.08 -6.18
C VAL A 55 8.53 17.31 -6.10
N GLY A 56 9.35 16.27 -6.23
CA GLY A 56 10.81 16.40 -6.23
C GLY A 56 11.32 17.30 -7.35
N SER A 57 10.76 17.17 -8.55
CA SER A 57 11.11 17.98 -9.72
C SER A 57 10.65 19.44 -9.57
N PHE A 58 9.46 19.66 -9.02
CA PHE A 58 8.94 21.01 -8.73
C PHE A 58 9.80 21.74 -7.69
N ILE A 59 10.16 21.07 -6.60
CA ILE A 59 11.02 21.64 -5.55
C ILE A 59 12.40 21.97 -6.12
N LEU A 60 13.00 21.06 -6.88
CA LEU A 60 14.31 21.27 -7.50
C LEU A 60 14.28 22.44 -8.48
N GLY A 61 13.28 22.47 -9.36
CA GLY A 61 13.09 23.55 -10.33
C GLY A 61 12.92 24.90 -9.64
N LYS A 62 12.09 24.98 -8.60
CA LYS A 62 11.91 26.22 -7.84
C LYS A 62 13.21 26.65 -7.16
N ASN A 63 13.94 25.71 -6.55
CA ASN A 63 15.18 26.02 -5.82
C ASN A 63 16.29 26.54 -6.76
N MET A 64 16.39 25.96 -7.97
CA MET A 64 17.36 26.37 -8.98
C MET A 64 16.95 27.66 -9.71
N ILE A 65 15.70 27.77 -10.16
CA ILE A 65 15.23 28.92 -10.96
C ILE A 65 15.10 30.18 -10.10
N MET A 66 14.57 30.06 -8.88
CA MET A 66 14.39 31.21 -7.99
C MET A 66 15.63 31.54 -7.15
N SER A 67 16.76 30.86 -7.39
CA SER A 67 18.03 31.09 -6.68
C SER A 67 17.90 31.11 -5.15
N LEU A 68 16.96 30.33 -4.59
CA LEU A 68 16.77 30.22 -3.15
C LEU A 68 18.00 29.60 -2.46
N HIS A 69 18.75 28.77 -3.19
CA HIS A 69 19.98 28.08 -2.74
C HIS A 69 19.83 27.39 -1.37
N ASN A 70 18.62 26.97 -1.03
CA ASN A 70 18.34 26.39 0.27
C ASN A 70 18.82 24.92 0.29
N PRO A 71 19.80 24.56 1.16
CA PRO A 71 20.36 23.22 1.21
C PRO A 71 19.35 22.15 1.64
N TYR A 72 18.38 22.52 2.48
CA TYR A 72 17.33 21.61 2.94
C TYR A 72 16.38 21.21 1.80
N LEU A 73 16.11 22.11 0.86
CA LEU A 73 15.30 21.78 -0.33
C LEU A 73 16.01 20.79 -1.25
N TYR A 74 17.35 20.87 -1.38
CA TYR A 74 18.12 19.85 -2.10
C TYR A 74 18.09 18.49 -1.40
N ALA A 75 18.26 18.47 -0.07
CA ALA A 75 18.13 17.24 0.72
C ALA A 75 16.74 16.60 0.57
N LEU A 76 15.70 17.43 0.57
CA LEU A 76 14.32 17.00 0.36
C LEU A 76 14.11 16.39 -1.02
N THR A 77 14.64 17.01 -2.07
CA THR A 77 14.62 16.45 -3.45
C THR A 77 15.32 15.10 -3.53
N ILE A 78 16.48 14.93 -2.88
CA ILE A 78 17.20 13.66 -2.84
C ILE A 78 16.34 12.57 -2.20
N ILE A 79 15.63 12.88 -1.12
CA ILE A 79 14.73 11.95 -0.44
C ILE A 79 13.56 11.55 -1.35
N PHE A 80 12.96 12.51 -2.06
CA PHE A 80 11.88 12.23 -3.01
C PHE A 80 12.34 11.31 -4.13
N TYR A 81 13.48 11.57 -4.78
CA TYR A 81 13.99 10.68 -5.82
C TYR A 81 14.46 9.33 -5.28
N GLY A 82 15.11 9.31 -4.11
CA GLY A 82 15.52 8.08 -3.43
C GLY A 82 14.32 7.18 -3.12
N SER A 83 13.19 7.77 -2.71
CA SER A 83 11.96 7.02 -2.47
C SER A 83 11.41 6.37 -3.74
N VAL A 84 11.47 7.07 -4.88
CA VAL A 84 11.02 6.55 -6.19
C VAL A 84 11.90 5.37 -6.60
N ILE A 85 13.22 5.50 -6.49
CA ILE A 85 14.16 4.41 -6.80
C ILE A 85 13.87 3.21 -5.90
N TYR A 86 13.72 3.43 -4.59
CA TYR A 86 13.41 2.37 -3.64
C TYR A 86 12.09 1.65 -4.01
N MET A 87 11.01 2.40 -4.26
CA MET A 87 9.71 1.85 -4.67
C MET A 87 9.81 1.08 -5.99
N PHE A 88 10.59 1.57 -6.94
CA PHE A 88 10.83 0.89 -8.21
C PHE A 88 11.57 -0.44 -8.02
N THR A 89 12.62 -0.50 -7.19
CA THR A 89 13.32 -1.77 -6.90
C THR A 89 12.40 -2.77 -6.19
N GLN A 90 11.56 -2.31 -5.28
CA GLN A 90 10.60 -3.16 -4.57
C GLN A 90 9.52 -3.70 -5.51
N ARG A 91 9.05 -2.87 -6.45
CA ARG A 91 8.15 -3.28 -7.52
C ARG A 91 8.79 -4.36 -8.41
N LEU A 92 10.06 -4.21 -8.80
CA LEU A 92 10.76 -5.23 -9.58
C LEU A 92 10.88 -6.56 -8.82
N LYS A 93 11.17 -6.51 -7.51
CA LYS A 93 11.19 -7.71 -6.66
C LYS A 93 9.81 -8.39 -6.60
N ARG A 94 8.73 -7.59 -6.49
CA ARG A 94 7.35 -8.08 -6.49
C ARG A 94 6.98 -8.76 -7.81
N LEU A 95 7.31 -8.14 -8.95
CA LEU A 95 7.03 -8.69 -10.28
C LEU A 95 7.83 -9.96 -10.57
N LYS A 96 9.07 -10.06 -10.08
CA LYS A 96 9.87 -11.29 -10.19
C LYS A 96 9.27 -12.44 -9.37
N GLY A 97 8.86 -12.16 -8.14
CA GLY A 97 8.21 -13.16 -7.28
C GLY A 97 6.83 -13.61 -7.76
N GLU A 98 6.14 -12.82 -8.58
CA GLU A 98 4.83 -13.16 -9.17
C GLU A 98 4.88 -14.42 -10.07
N ASN A 99 6.06 -14.76 -10.62
CA ASN A 99 6.28 -15.94 -11.46
C ASN A 99 6.64 -17.22 -10.69
N ASP A 100 7.01 -17.12 -9.40
CA ASP A 100 7.46 -18.26 -8.59
C ASP A 100 6.31 -19.00 -7.87
N PHE A 101 5.08 -18.50 -7.98
CA PHE A 101 3.93 -19.14 -7.33
C PHE A 101 3.28 -20.19 -8.24
N ASP A 102 3.13 -21.40 -7.71
CA ASP A 102 2.38 -22.48 -8.36
C ASP A 102 0.96 -22.03 -8.74
N ARG A 103 0.49 -22.47 -9.92
CA ARG A 103 -0.88 -22.21 -10.42
C ARG A 103 -1.95 -23.07 -9.73
N THR A 104 -1.76 -23.37 -8.45
CA THR A 104 -2.68 -24.11 -7.59
C THR A 104 -3.47 -23.14 -6.70
N MET A 105 -4.62 -23.57 -6.18
CA MET A 105 -5.45 -22.74 -5.29
C MET A 105 -4.67 -22.29 -4.03
N LEU A 106 -3.81 -23.18 -3.52
CA LEU A 106 -2.91 -22.93 -2.40
C LEU A 106 -1.79 -21.94 -2.77
N GLY A 107 -1.26 -22.03 -4.00
CA GLY A 107 -0.33 -21.06 -4.57
C GLY A 107 -0.95 -19.66 -4.74
N ASP A 108 -2.20 -19.57 -5.17
CA ASP A 108 -2.94 -18.30 -5.28
C ASP A 108 -3.19 -17.63 -3.92
N ILE A 109 -3.45 -18.42 -2.88
CA ILE A 109 -3.60 -17.92 -1.50
C ILE A 109 -2.26 -17.43 -0.95
N ASN A 110 -1.17 -18.18 -1.16
CA ASN A 110 0.18 -17.76 -0.76
C ASN A 110 0.60 -16.47 -1.48
N HIS A 111 0.26 -16.33 -2.77
CA HIS A 111 0.46 -15.12 -3.54
C HIS A 111 -0.33 -13.93 -2.95
N ALA A 112 -1.60 -14.13 -2.58
CA ALA A 112 -2.41 -13.09 -1.94
C ALA A 112 -1.84 -12.66 -0.56
N ILE A 113 -1.33 -13.60 0.23
CA ILE A 113 -0.68 -13.33 1.52
C ILE A 113 0.64 -12.56 1.32
N SER A 114 1.43 -12.92 0.31
CA SER A 114 2.65 -12.20 -0.06
C SER A 114 2.35 -10.74 -0.43
N ASN A 115 1.34 -10.51 -1.27
CA ASN A 115 0.90 -9.16 -1.63
C ASN A 115 0.35 -8.37 -0.43
N ALA A 116 -0.40 -9.00 0.47
CA ALA A 116 -0.88 -8.33 1.69
C ALA A 116 0.29 -7.96 2.63
N THR A 117 1.32 -8.80 2.71
CA THR A 117 2.52 -8.52 3.51
C THR A 117 3.36 -7.40 2.89
N TYR A 118 3.44 -7.35 1.56
CA TYR A 118 4.08 -6.25 0.85
C TYR A 118 3.37 -4.92 1.11
N GLN A 119 2.04 -4.88 1.05
CA GLN A 119 1.26 -3.68 1.39
C GLN A 119 1.51 -3.21 2.83
N GLU A 120 1.60 -4.15 3.79
CA GLU A 120 1.90 -3.82 5.18
C GLU A 120 3.30 -3.19 5.32
N ARG A 121 4.31 -3.77 4.66
CA ARG A 121 5.68 -3.21 4.64
C ARG A 121 5.74 -1.84 3.97
N LEU A 122 5.03 -1.66 2.87
CA LEU A 122 4.96 -0.38 2.15
C LEU A 122 4.32 0.72 3.02
N SER A 123 3.28 0.37 3.77
CA SER A 123 2.61 1.30 4.69
C SER A 123 3.50 1.67 5.89
N ILE A 124 4.24 0.72 6.46
CA ILE A 124 5.25 1.01 7.50
C ILE A 124 6.35 1.90 6.94
N PHE A 125 6.84 1.61 5.72
CA PHE A 125 7.84 2.44 5.05
C PHE A 125 7.33 3.87 4.85
N ALA A 126 6.08 4.06 4.39
CA ALA A 126 5.49 5.38 4.21
C ALA A 126 5.43 6.18 5.53
N PHE A 127 5.14 5.50 6.65
CA PHE A 127 5.16 6.12 7.98
C PHE A 127 6.57 6.58 8.38
N PHE A 128 7.58 5.70 8.27
CA PHE A 128 8.97 6.06 8.60
C PHE A 128 9.57 7.07 7.62
N TYR A 129 9.15 7.07 6.36
CA TYR A 129 9.54 8.03 5.33
C TYR A 129 8.98 9.43 5.61
N GLY A 130 7.77 9.52 6.16
CA GLY A 130 7.15 10.81 6.50
C GLY A 130 7.91 11.60 7.56
N ILE A 131 8.56 10.92 8.52
CA ILE A 131 9.29 11.55 9.63
C ILE A 131 10.47 12.42 9.15
N PRO A 132 11.45 11.92 8.37
CA PRO A 132 12.57 12.74 7.90
C PRO A 132 12.10 13.83 6.93
N VAL A 133 11.09 13.56 6.11
CA VAL A 133 10.47 14.58 5.23
C VAL A 133 9.93 15.73 6.06
N PHE A 134 9.19 15.44 7.13
CA PHE A 134 8.67 16.46 8.03
C PHE A 134 9.77 17.25 8.72
N ALA A 135 10.79 16.56 9.27
CA ALA A 135 11.90 17.24 9.93
C ALA A 135 12.56 18.25 8.98
N ILE A 136 12.86 17.85 7.75
CA ILE A 136 13.52 18.72 6.76
C ILE A 136 12.61 19.88 6.35
N VAL A 137 11.32 19.62 6.11
CA VAL A 137 10.36 20.70 5.79
C VAL A 137 10.25 21.67 6.96
N TRP A 138 10.19 21.18 8.20
CA TRP A 138 10.08 21.99 9.40
C TRP A 138 11.32 22.89 9.56
N PHE A 139 12.53 22.33 9.45
CA PHE A 139 13.78 23.10 9.48
C PHE A 139 13.88 24.12 8.34
N SER A 140 13.51 23.73 7.12
CA SER A 140 13.51 24.62 5.96
C SER A 140 12.60 25.84 6.17
N VAL A 141 11.42 25.63 6.75
CA VAL A 141 10.47 26.72 7.03
C VAL A 141 10.95 27.59 8.20
N TYR A 142 11.51 26.98 9.24
CA TYR A 142 12.05 27.69 10.41
C TYR A 142 13.14 28.70 10.01
N GLU A 143 14.04 28.33 9.09
CA GLU A 143 15.05 29.26 8.58
C GLU A 143 14.53 30.31 7.59
N SER A 144 13.36 30.11 6.98
CA SER A 144 12.90 30.93 5.85
C SER A 144 12.16 32.22 6.26
N ASP A 145 12.33 32.70 7.51
CA ASP A 145 11.64 33.86 8.09
C ASP A 145 10.12 33.89 7.81
N LYS A 146 9.50 32.71 7.66
CA LYS A 146 8.07 32.59 7.39
C LYS A 146 7.26 32.84 8.65
N SER A 147 6.01 33.28 8.47
CA SER A 147 5.13 33.55 9.61
C SER A 147 4.94 32.29 10.47
N ALA A 148 4.86 32.49 11.79
CA ALA A 148 4.61 31.39 12.73
C ALA A 148 3.32 30.61 12.41
N GLY A 149 2.32 31.28 11.80
CA GLY A 149 1.09 30.62 11.32
C GLY A 149 1.34 29.59 10.21
N PHE A 150 2.33 29.82 9.34
CA PHE A 150 2.70 28.85 8.30
C PHE A 150 3.36 27.60 8.90
N LEU A 151 4.22 27.74 9.91
CA LEU A 151 4.80 26.61 10.65
C LEU A 151 3.73 25.76 11.36
N ILE A 152 2.76 26.42 12.01
CA ILE A 152 1.62 25.74 12.65
C ILE A 152 0.81 24.99 11.60
N GLY A 153 0.53 25.61 10.45
CA GLY A 153 -0.19 24.98 9.34
C GLY A 153 0.51 23.71 8.82
N VAL A 154 1.83 23.77 8.58
CA VAL A 154 2.64 22.61 8.16
C VAL A 154 2.59 21.50 9.20
N THR A 155 2.68 21.85 10.49
CA THR A 155 2.63 20.89 11.59
C THR A 155 1.28 20.19 11.67
N VAL A 156 0.18 20.93 11.62
CA VAL A 156 -1.19 20.38 11.64
C VAL A 156 -1.43 19.49 10.42
N PHE A 157 -1.02 19.93 9.23
CA PHE A 157 -1.14 19.15 8.00
C PHE A 157 -0.39 17.82 8.10
N PHE A 158 0.81 17.82 8.69
CA PHE A 158 1.58 16.60 8.88
C PHE A 158 0.94 15.64 9.88
N ILE A 159 0.40 16.14 11.00
CA ILE A 159 -0.33 15.33 11.98
C ILE A 159 -1.54 14.67 11.33
N LEU A 160 -2.32 15.41 10.53
CA LEU A 160 -3.46 14.87 9.79
C LEU A 160 -3.04 13.78 8.80
N THR A 161 -1.95 14.00 8.07
CA THR A 161 -1.41 13.02 7.12
C THR A 161 -0.94 11.75 7.83
N LEU A 162 -0.27 11.87 8.97
CA LEU A 162 0.12 10.72 9.79
C LEU A 162 -1.09 9.99 10.36
N ALA A 163 -2.11 10.72 10.84
CA ALA A 163 -3.33 10.11 11.35
C ALA A 163 -4.03 9.29 10.26
N LEU A 164 -4.14 9.83 9.04
CA LEU A 164 -4.68 9.10 7.88
C LEU A 164 -3.84 7.86 7.55
N SER A 165 -2.51 7.97 7.55
CA SER A 165 -1.60 6.85 7.28
C SER A 165 -1.75 5.71 8.32
N VAL A 166 -1.83 6.06 9.61
CA VAL A 166 -2.03 5.10 10.70
C VAL A 166 -3.41 4.44 10.63
N VAL A 167 -4.44 5.22 10.29
CA VAL A 167 -5.81 4.74 10.12
C VAL A 167 -5.90 3.77 8.94
N GLU A 168 -5.31 4.10 7.80
CA GLU A 168 -5.24 3.24 6.62
C GLU A 168 -4.50 1.92 6.92
N HIS A 169 -3.35 2.01 7.60
CA HIS A 169 -2.57 0.85 8.06
C HIS A 169 -3.38 -0.09 8.95
N ARG A 170 -4.04 0.46 9.99
CA ARG A 170 -4.80 -0.33 10.97
C ARG A 170 -6.09 -0.88 10.39
N MET A 171 -6.86 -0.10 9.65
CA MET A 171 -8.20 -0.48 9.23
C MET A 171 -8.21 -1.35 7.98
N ILE A 172 -7.39 -1.04 6.98
CA ILE A 172 -7.51 -1.67 5.67
C ILE A 172 -6.54 -2.85 5.57
N HIS A 173 -5.24 -2.61 5.80
CA HIS A 173 -4.22 -3.64 5.53
C HIS A 173 -4.22 -4.78 6.55
N ARG A 174 -4.32 -4.48 7.86
CA ARG A 174 -4.36 -5.53 8.91
C ARG A 174 -5.60 -6.41 8.84
N ARG A 175 -6.78 -5.83 8.54
CA ARG A 175 -8.03 -6.61 8.40
C ARG A 175 -7.99 -7.53 7.18
N HIS A 176 -7.42 -7.06 6.07
CA HIS A 176 -7.32 -7.86 4.85
C HIS A 176 -6.36 -9.05 5.02
N LYS A 177 -5.20 -8.83 5.68
CA LYS A 177 -4.25 -9.90 6.00
C LYS A 177 -4.85 -10.96 6.94
N ARG A 178 -5.57 -10.55 7.98
CA ARG A 178 -6.23 -11.50 8.92
C ARG A 178 -7.28 -12.38 8.23
N ARG A 179 -8.09 -11.80 7.33
CA ARG A 179 -9.09 -12.56 6.55
C ARG A 179 -8.43 -13.58 5.62
N LEU A 180 -7.30 -13.24 5.00
CA LEU A 180 -6.55 -14.17 4.14
C LEU A 180 -5.92 -15.32 4.94
N ILE A 181 -5.42 -15.04 6.15
CA ILE A 181 -4.88 -16.09 7.06
C ILE A 181 -5.98 -17.05 7.52
N GLN A 182 -7.16 -16.52 7.86
CA GLN A 182 -8.31 -17.34 8.26
C GLN A 182 -8.79 -18.27 7.13
N LEU A 183 -8.83 -17.78 5.88
CA LEU A 183 -9.18 -18.60 4.72
C LEU A 183 -8.17 -19.73 4.49
N LYS A 184 -6.87 -19.47 4.67
CA LYS A 184 -5.84 -20.52 4.60
C LYS A 184 -6.08 -21.61 5.64
N GLN A 185 -6.38 -21.22 6.88
CA GLN A 185 -6.63 -22.18 7.97
C GLN A 185 -7.89 -23.01 7.74
N MET A 186 -8.96 -22.42 7.19
CA MET A 186 -10.20 -23.14 6.87
C MET A 186 -9.98 -24.20 5.78
N LEU A 187 -9.20 -23.89 4.73
CA LEU A 187 -8.91 -24.85 3.66
C LEU A 187 -8.02 -26.00 4.14
N VAL A 188 -6.97 -25.69 4.91
CA VAL A 188 -6.05 -26.72 5.46
C VAL A 188 -6.75 -27.65 6.46
N ASN A 189 -7.74 -27.14 7.20
CA ASN A 189 -8.50 -27.95 8.16
C ASN A 189 -9.71 -28.67 7.55
N GLY A 190 -10.26 -28.18 6.44
CA GLY A 190 -11.36 -28.84 5.71
C GLY A 190 -10.91 -29.93 4.74
N GLU A 191 -9.61 -30.00 4.43
CA GLU A 191 -8.98 -31.11 3.68
C GLU A 191 -8.57 -32.31 4.59
N LYS A 192 -8.81 -32.23 5.91
CA LYS A 192 -8.62 -33.35 6.86
C LYS A 192 -9.96 -33.96 7.26
#